data_AF-A0A3M4AFK4-F1
#
_entry.id   AF-A0A3M4AFK4-F1
#
_cell.length_a   1.000
_cell.length_b   1.000
_cell.length_c   1.000
_cell.angle_alpha   90.00
_cell.angle_beta   90.00
_cell.angle_gamma   90.00
#
_symmetry.space_group_name_H-M   'P 1'
#
loop_
_entity.id
_entity.type
_entity.pdbx_description
1 polymer ?
#
loop_
_entity_poly.entity_id
_entity_poly.type
_entity_poly.pdbx_seq_one_letter_code
_entity_poly.pdbx_strand_id
1 'polypeptide(L)'
;MPKSCPQHLFNKAWLFASHAHVGQKMTGSDLPYTTHVAMVANELIFAHREESVGALEIALPTALLHDVLEDTPVTQDELAEAFGVEVASAVACLSKNLIVPFSEALYFAGIARHSKEAASVKLCDRITNLQSAPSTWKKAKRASYLVESAQILAALGHANGYLRQRLSDTMVRYEALYVDGFEG
;
A
#
# COMPACT_ATOMS: atom_id res chain seq x y z
N MET A 1 -11.43 24.41 9.09
CA MET A 1 -12.37 23.33 9.47
C MET A 1 -11.83 22.63 10.71
N PRO A 2 -12.67 22.14 11.65
CA PRO A 2 -12.16 21.33 12.74
C PRO A 2 -11.42 20.11 12.15
N LYS A 3 -10.25 19.77 12.71
CA LYS A 3 -9.51 18.57 12.30
C LYS A 3 -10.42 17.36 12.51
N SER A 4 -10.74 16.65 11.44
CA SER A 4 -11.53 15.43 11.52
C SER A 4 -10.85 14.43 12.44
N CYS A 5 -11.59 13.85 13.39
CA CYS A 5 -11.06 12.83 14.29
C CYS A 5 -10.51 11.64 13.46
N PRO A 6 -9.28 11.15 13.71
CA PRO A 6 -8.71 10.01 12.97
C PRO A 6 -9.62 8.78 12.95
N GLN A 7 -10.36 8.53 14.04
CA GLN A 7 -11.34 7.45 14.09
C GLN A 7 -12.47 7.61 13.06
N HIS A 8 -12.94 8.85 12.84
CA HIS A 8 -13.99 9.12 11.87
C HIS A 8 -13.48 8.90 10.44
N LEU A 9 -12.26 9.36 10.15
CA LEU A 9 -11.61 9.14 8.86
C LEU A 9 -11.42 7.65 8.57
N PHE A 10 -10.89 6.90 9.56
CA PHE A 10 -10.73 5.46 9.47
C PHE A 10 -12.06 4.77 9.17
N ASN A 11 -13.09 5.02 9.98
CA ASN A 11 -14.38 4.35 9.83
C ASN A 11 -15.02 4.63 8.47
N LYS A 12 -14.95 5.89 8.00
CA LYS A 12 -15.49 6.29 6.70
C LYS A 12 -14.77 5.58 5.55
N ALA A 13 -13.43 5.60 5.54
CA ALA A 13 -12.63 4.95 4.50
C ALA A 13 -12.75 3.42 4.55
N TRP A 14 -12.78 2.83 5.74
CA TRP A 14 -12.97 1.39 5.95
C TRP A 14 -14.31 0.91 5.38
N LEU A 15 -15.41 1.61 5.69
CA LEU A 15 -16.73 1.26 5.17
C LEU A 15 -16.79 1.39 3.66
N PHE A 16 -16.18 2.44 3.09
CA PHE A 16 -16.11 2.63 1.64
C PHE A 16 -15.34 1.49 0.97
N ALA A 17 -14.11 1.21 1.43
CA ALA A 17 -13.29 0.12 0.90
C ALA A 17 -13.98 -1.25 1.05
N SER A 18 -14.65 -1.48 2.19
CA SER A 18 -15.39 -2.72 2.44
C SER A 18 -16.53 -2.93 1.46
N HIS A 19 -17.25 -1.87 1.08
CA HIS A 19 -18.29 -1.95 0.05
C HIS A 19 -17.69 -2.10 -1.36
N ALA A 20 -16.62 -1.40 -1.68
CA ALA A 20 -15.98 -1.45 -3.00
C ALA A 20 -15.41 -2.83 -3.31
N HIS A 21 -14.78 -3.48 -2.32
CA HIS A 21 -14.13 -4.79 -2.46
C HIS A 21 -15.05 -5.98 -2.10
N VAL A 22 -16.38 -5.80 -2.11
CA VAL A 22 -17.32 -6.90 -1.82
C VAL A 22 -17.07 -8.09 -2.76
N GLY A 23 -16.86 -9.27 -2.18
CA GLY A 23 -16.60 -10.51 -2.91
C GLY A 23 -15.15 -10.71 -3.36
N GLN A 24 -14.29 -9.69 -3.25
CA GLN A 24 -12.86 -9.84 -3.53
C GLN A 24 -12.17 -10.56 -2.37
N LYS A 25 -11.25 -11.47 -2.71
CA LYS A 25 -10.46 -12.26 -1.77
C LYS A 25 -8.98 -11.91 -1.87
N MET A 26 -8.25 -12.08 -0.78
CA MET A 26 -6.80 -12.00 -0.80
C MET A 26 -6.20 -13.11 -1.67
N THR A 27 -5.15 -12.79 -2.43
CA THR A 27 -4.48 -13.76 -3.31
C THR A 27 -3.99 -14.97 -2.52
N GLY A 28 -4.43 -16.17 -2.90
CA GLY A 28 -4.03 -17.42 -2.24
C GLY A 28 -4.71 -17.70 -0.91
N SER A 29 -5.82 -17.02 -0.59
CA SER A 29 -6.59 -17.18 0.64
C SER A 29 -8.09 -17.03 0.40
N ASP A 30 -8.91 -17.52 1.34
CA ASP A 30 -10.36 -17.27 1.37
C ASP A 30 -10.75 -16.02 2.17
N LEU A 31 -9.77 -15.32 2.75
CA LEU A 31 -10.01 -14.10 3.51
C LEU A 31 -10.49 -12.95 2.61
N PRO A 32 -11.43 -12.11 3.07
CA PRO A 32 -11.87 -10.92 2.34
C PRO A 32 -10.70 -9.97 2.09
N TYR A 33 -10.71 -9.29 0.93
CA TYR A 33 -9.67 -8.31 0.59
C TYR A 33 -9.54 -7.17 1.61
N THR A 34 -10.61 -6.87 2.36
CA THR A 34 -10.58 -5.90 3.45
C THR A 34 -9.54 -6.23 4.53
N THR A 35 -9.12 -7.49 4.65
CA THR A 35 -8.01 -7.90 5.53
C THR A 35 -6.68 -7.28 5.09
N HIS A 36 -6.39 -7.20 3.78
CA HIS A 36 -5.20 -6.54 3.25
C HIS A 36 -5.18 -5.05 3.61
N VAL A 37 -6.23 -4.31 3.25
CA VAL A 37 -6.27 -2.86 3.51
C VAL A 37 -6.24 -2.54 5.02
N ALA A 38 -6.79 -3.40 5.88
CA ALA A 38 -6.63 -3.30 7.34
C ALA A 38 -5.16 -3.43 7.77
N MET A 39 -4.44 -4.41 7.23
CA MET A 39 -3.02 -4.63 7.54
C MET A 39 -2.18 -3.42 7.11
N VAL A 40 -2.44 -2.86 5.92
CA VAL A 40 -1.74 -1.67 5.42
C VAL A 40 -2.02 -0.45 6.30
N ALA A 41 -3.28 -0.20 6.65
CA ALA A 41 -3.64 0.91 7.53
C ALA A 41 -3.03 0.75 8.94
N ASN A 42 -2.98 -0.47 9.46
CA ASN A 42 -2.34 -0.76 10.74
C ASN A 42 -0.83 -0.49 10.70
N GLU A 43 -0.12 -0.96 9.68
CA GLU A 43 1.33 -0.68 9.51
C GLU A 43 1.59 0.84 9.41
N LEU A 44 0.75 1.58 8.68
CA LEU A 44 0.83 3.04 8.59
C LEU A 44 0.64 3.73 9.96
N ILE A 45 -0.34 3.30 10.75
CA ILE A 45 -0.61 3.85 12.10
C ILE A 45 0.59 3.62 13.02
N PHE A 46 1.16 2.41 13.00
CA PHE A 46 2.37 2.12 13.77
C PHE A 46 3.56 2.96 13.31
N ALA A 47 3.78 3.05 12.00
CA ALA A 47 4.84 3.88 11.45
C ALA A 47 4.70 5.36 11.85
N HIS A 48 3.49 5.92 11.79
CA HIS A 48 3.24 7.33 12.16
C HIS A 48 3.61 7.64 13.63
N ARG A 49 3.50 6.66 14.53
CA ARG A 49 3.88 6.81 15.94
C ARG A 49 5.38 6.90 16.13
N GLU A 50 6.14 6.19 15.30
CA GLU A 50 7.61 6.17 15.34
C GLU A 50 8.20 7.36 14.56
N GLU A 51 7.63 7.67 13.41
CA GLU A 51 8.01 8.79 12.56
C GLU A 51 6.80 9.26 11.72
N SER A 52 6.50 10.56 11.75
CA SER A 52 5.36 11.11 11.02
C SER A 52 5.38 10.72 9.53
N VAL A 53 4.33 10.06 9.07
CA VAL A 53 4.08 9.75 7.64
C VAL A 53 3.53 10.95 6.84
N GLY A 54 3.48 12.14 7.45
CA GLY A 54 2.85 13.34 6.88
C GLY A 54 1.48 13.63 7.50
N ALA A 55 0.59 14.23 6.72
CA ALA A 55 -0.78 14.55 7.08
C ALA A 55 -1.61 13.26 7.22
N LEU A 56 -1.98 12.91 8.45
CA LEU A 56 -2.75 11.69 8.72
C LEU A 56 -4.15 11.75 8.09
N GLU A 57 -4.69 12.94 7.91
CA GLU A 57 -5.94 13.22 7.20
C GLU A 57 -5.93 12.77 5.73
N ILE A 58 -4.74 12.68 5.12
CA ILE A 58 -4.54 12.17 3.76
C ILE A 58 -4.05 10.72 3.80
N ALA A 59 -3.02 10.43 4.58
CA ALA A 59 -2.35 9.13 4.58
C ALA A 59 -3.27 7.99 5.03
N LEU A 60 -4.10 8.21 6.06
CA LEU A 60 -4.92 7.14 6.63
C LEU A 60 -6.07 6.70 5.70
N PRO A 61 -6.87 7.61 5.10
CA PRO A 61 -7.81 7.23 4.06
C PRO A 61 -7.10 6.62 2.84
N THR A 62 -5.96 7.18 2.42
CA THR A 62 -5.20 6.65 1.27
C THR A 62 -4.77 5.20 1.49
N ALA A 63 -4.28 4.83 2.68
CA ALA A 63 -3.93 3.45 3.00
C ALA A 63 -5.11 2.48 2.86
N LEU A 64 -6.30 2.89 3.31
CA LEU A 64 -7.51 2.08 3.24
C LEU A 64 -8.09 1.98 1.84
N LEU A 65 -7.80 2.95 0.97
CA LEU A 65 -8.40 3.10 -0.36
C LEU A 65 -7.42 2.81 -1.50
N HIS A 66 -6.15 2.49 -1.23
CA HIS A 66 -5.08 2.51 -2.24
C HIS A 66 -5.33 1.65 -3.49
N ASP A 67 -6.10 0.57 -3.37
CA ASP A 67 -6.41 -0.35 -4.47
C ASP A 67 -7.80 -0.13 -5.10
N VAL A 68 -8.64 0.78 -4.57
CA VAL A 68 -10.05 0.85 -5.03
C VAL A 68 -10.16 1.28 -6.50
N LEU A 69 -9.26 2.14 -6.99
CA LEU A 69 -9.26 2.55 -8.41
C LEU A 69 -8.61 1.51 -9.33
N GLU A 70 -7.83 0.57 -8.77
CA GLU A 70 -7.16 -0.48 -9.55
C GLU A 70 -8.04 -1.73 -9.67
N ASP A 71 -8.69 -2.12 -8.57
CA ASP A 71 -9.36 -3.42 -8.44
C ASP A 71 -10.89 -3.35 -8.46
N THR A 72 -11.48 -2.14 -8.45
CA THR A 72 -12.93 -1.96 -8.35
C THR A 72 -13.44 -0.95 -9.40
N PRO A 73 -14.76 -0.89 -9.64
CA PRO A 73 -15.35 0.10 -10.55
C PRO A 73 -15.34 1.55 -10.03
N VAL A 74 -14.86 1.79 -8.80
CA VAL A 74 -14.82 3.13 -8.21
C VAL A 74 -13.99 4.08 -9.09
N THR A 75 -14.50 5.29 -9.28
CA THR A 75 -13.86 6.34 -10.05
C THR A 75 -13.13 7.36 -9.17
N GLN A 76 -12.17 8.07 -9.77
CA GLN A 76 -11.45 9.13 -9.06
C GLN A 76 -12.38 10.28 -8.63
N ASP A 77 -13.43 10.57 -9.41
CA ASP A 77 -14.42 11.60 -9.09
C ASP A 77 -15.25 11.23 -7.85
N GLU A 78 -15.70 9.97 -7.75
CA GLU A 78 -16.40 9.45 -6.55
C GLU A 78 -15.51 9.54 -5.31
N LEU A 79 -14.20 9.24 -5.43
CA LEU A 79 -13.25 9.42 -4.33
C LEU A 79 -13.08 10.90 -3.96
N ALA A 80 -13.00 11.79 -4.94
CA ALA A 80 -12.82 13.23 -4.70
C ALA A 80 -14.05 13.82 -3.99
N GLU A 81 -15.25 13.41 -4.37
CA GLU A 81 -16.49 13.79 -3.69
C GLU A 81 -16.54 13.26 -2.25
N ALA A 82 -16.16 11.98 -2.05
CA ALA A 82 -16.24 11.36 -0.74
C ALA A 82 -15.14 11.82 0.23
N PHE A 83 -13.89 11.99 -0.23
CA PHE A 83 -12.72 12.18 0.64
C PHE A 83 -11.91 13.45 0.35
N GLY A 84 -12.26 14.18 -0.70
CA GLY A 84 -11.53 15.36 -1.16
C GLY A 84 -10.44 15.03 -2.18
N VAL A 85 -10.04 16.07 -2.91
CA VAL A 85 -9.11 15.97 -4.05
C VAL A 85 -7.72 15.45 -3.66
N GLU A 86 -7.25 15.75 -2.46
CA GLU A 86 -5.92 15.34 -1.99
C GLU A 86 -5.84 13.82 -1.80
N VAL A 87 -6.86 13.22 -1.16
CA VAL A 87 -6.95 11.76 -0.99
C VAL A 87 -7.15 11.09 -2.35
N ALA A 88 -8.06 11.59 -3.18
CA ALA A 88 -8.31 11.01 -4.50
C ALA A 88 -7.07 11.04 -5.39
N SER A 89 -6.30 12.13 -5.36
CA SER A 89 -5.02 12.25 -6.09
C SER A 89 -3.96 11.29 -5.55
N ALA A 90 -3.84 11.14 -4.23
CA ALA A 90 -2.90 10.21 -3.62
C ALA A 90 -3.22 8.75 -3.97
N VAL A 91 -4.50 8.36 -3.95
CA VAL A 91 -4.96 7.02 -4.37
C VAL A 91 -4.69 6.82 -5.86
N ALA A 92 -5.04 7.77 -6.72
CA ALA A 92 -4.77 7.68 -8.16
C ALA A 92 -3.28 7.54 -8.48
N CYS A 93 -2.40 8.22 -7.74
CA CYS A 93 -0.95 8.06 -7.87
C CYS A 93 -0.46 6.64 -7.49
N LEU A 94 -1.21 5.92 -6.66
CA LEU A 94 -0.90 4.56 -6.24
C LEU A 94 -1.50 3.49 -7.17
N SER A 95 -2.40 3.85 -8.07
CA SER A 95 -3.06 2.90 -8.99
C SER A 95 -2.26 2.73 -10.28
N LYS A 96 -1.74 1.52 -10.52
CA LYS A 96 -0.82 1.23 -11.65
C LYS A 96 -1.49 1.37 -13.01
N ASN A 97 -2.80 1.07 -13.09
CA ASN A 97 -3.60 1.13 -14.31
C ASN A 97 -3.75 2.56 -14.89
N LEU A 98 -3.48 3.60 -14.10
CA LEU A 98 -3.53 5.01 -14.54
C LEU A 98 -2.19 5.52 -15.11
N ILE A 99 -1.12 4.71 -15.07
CA ILE A 99 0.22 5.11 -15.55
C ILE A 99 0.41 4.65 -17.00
N VAL A 100 0.43 5.61 -17.93
CA VAL A 100 0.54 5.32 -19.37
C VAL A 100 1.67 6.16 -20.02
N PRO A 101 2.68 5.52 -20.65
CA PRO A 101 2.97 4.09 -20.66
C PRO A 101 3.44 3.59 -19.28
N PHE A 102 3.08 2.36 -18.91
CA PHE A 102 3.48 1.79 -17.63
C PHE A 102 4.96 1.41 -17.62
N SER A 103 5.68 1.85 -16.60
CA SER A 103 6.91 1.23 -16.14
C SER A 103 7.05 1.41 -14.63
N GLU A 104 7.69 0.46 -13.95
CA GLU A 104 7.96 0.54 -12.52
C GLU A 104 8.73 1.82 -12.16
N ALA A 105 9.72 2.19 -12.98
CA ALA A 105 10.50 3.41 -12.78
C ALA A 105 9.63 4.69 -12.83
N LEU A 106 8.73 4.81 -13.82
CA LEU A 106 7.83 5.97 -13.92
C LEU A 106 6.83 6.00 -12.77
N TYR A 107 6.27 4.85 -12.40
CA TYR A 107 5.31 4.73 -11.31
C TYR A 107 5.95 5.13 -9.96
N PHE A 108 7.11 4.57 -9.62
CA PHE A 108 7.79 4.89 -8.36
C PHE A 108 8.28 6.34 -8.32
N ALA A 109 8.79 6.88 -9.43
CA ALA A 109 9.15 8.30 -9.53
C ALA A 109 7.94 9.24 -9.47
N GLY A 110 6.76 8.78 -9.91
CA GLY A 110 5.49 9.48 -9.73
C GLY A 110 5.13 9.59 -8.26
N ILE A 111 5.12 8.46 -7.55
CA ILE A 111 4.82 8.41 -6.11
C ILE A 111 5.80 9.27 -5.30
N ALA A 112 7.11 9.16 -5.57
CA ALA A 112 8.13 9.95 -4.89
C ALA A 112 7.94 11.46 -5.04
N ARG A 113 7.48 11.91 -6.21
CA ARG A 113 7.22 13.34 -6.49
C ARG A 113 5.87 13.81 -5.98
N HIS A 114 4.90 12.91 -5.82
CA HIS A 114 3.54 13.27 -5.43
C HIS A 114 3.48 13.74 -3.97
N SER A 115 3.84 12.89 -3.02
CA SER A 115 3.67 13.20 -1.59
C SER A 115 4.36 12.20 -0.68
N LYS A 116 4.75 12.64 0.53
CA LYS A 116 5.26 11.79 1.60
C LYS A 116 4.26 10.71 2.00
N GLU A 117 2.98 11.06 1.99
CA GLU A 117 1.84 10.23 2.37
C GLU A 117 1.69 9.04 1.42
N ALA A 118 1.60 9.28 0.10
CA ALA A 118 1.54 8.21 -0.90
C ALA A 118 2.77 7.31 -0.86
N ALA A 119 3.98 7.88 -0.73
CA ALA A 119 5.20 7.09 -0.60
C ALA A 119 5.20 6.20 0.65
N SER A 120 4.74 6.74 1.79
CA SER A 120 4.60 5.98 3.05
C SER A 120 3.58 4.86 2.92
N VAL A 121 2.43 5.11 2.28
CA VAL A 121 1.42 4.09 1.99
C VAL A 121 2.00 2.98 1.12
N LYS A 122 2.77 3.32 0.06
CA LYS A 122 3.35 2.30 -0.82
C LYS A 122 4.40 1.43 -0.11
N LEU A 123 5.17 2.01 0.81
CA LEU A 123 6.08 1.25 1.66
C LEU A 123 5.30 0.30 2.59
N CYS A 124 4.23 0.77 3.22
CA CYS A 124 3.36 -0.07 4.06
C CYS A 124 2.74 -1.22 3.27
N ASP A 125 2.16 -0.93 2.11
CA ASP A 125 1.63 -1.94 1.17
C ASP A 125 2.70 -3.00 0.86
N ARG A 126 3.91 -2.59 0.46
CA ARG A 126 4.98 -3.56 0.18
C ARG A 126 5.42 -4.37 1.41
N ILE A 127 5.50 -3.75 2.59
CA ILE A 127 5.80 -4.47 3.84
C ILE A 127 4.74 -5.56 4.10
N THR A 128 3.46 -5.24 3.95
CA THR A 128 2.37 -6.20 4.16
C THR A 128 2.41 -7.35 3.15
N ASN A 129 2.66 -7.04 1.87
CA ASN A 129 2.78 -8.05 0.81
C ASN A 129 3.96 -9.00 1.00
N LEU A 130 5.01 -8.59 1.71
CA LEU A 130 6.17 -9.44 2.04
C LEU A 130 6.00 -10.22 3.36
N GLN A 131 4.83 -10.18 4.02
CA GLN A 131 4.61 -11.01 5.21
C GLN A 131 4.41 -12.50 4.84
N SER A 132 3.89 -12.77 3.65
CA SER A 132 3.69 -14.13 3.14
C SER A 132 3.85 -14.19 1.63
N ALA A 133 4.12 -15.38 1.10
CA ALA A 133 4.11 -15.64 -0.34
C ALA A 133 2.99 -16.65 -0.66
N PRO A 134 2.20 -16.44 -1.73
CA PRO A 134 1.24 -17.43 -2.16
C PRO A 134 1.93 -18.78 -2.43
N SER A 135 1.34 -19.87 -1.94
CA SER A 135 1.88 -21.23 -2.09
C SER A 135 2.05 -21.64 -3.56
N THR A 136 1.23 -21.07 -4.45
CA THR A 136 1.27 -21.28 -5.91
C THR A 136 2.45 -20.59 -6.61
N TRP A 137 3.15 -19.67 -5.95
CA TRP A 137 4.27 -18.95 -6.56
C TRP A 137 5.53 -19.82 -6.61
N LYS A 138 6.10 -19.93 -7.82
CA LYS A 138 7.43 -20.51 -8.04
C LYS A 138 8.52 -19.61 -7.43
N LYS A 139 9.68 -20.20 -7.11
CA LYS A 139 10.86 -19.48 -6.58
C LYS A 139 11.22 -18.25 -7.43
N ALA A 140 11.18 -18.35 -8.76
CA ALA A 140 11.45 -17.22 -9.65
C ALA A 140 10.49 -16.03 -9.46
N LYS A 141 9.19 -16.28 -9.21
CA LYS A 141 8.21 -15.21 -8.94
C LYS A 141 8.49 -14.54 -7.59
N ARG A 142 8.80 -15.32 -6.56
CA ARG A 142 9.16 -14.81 -5.23
C ARG A 142 10.42 -13.95 -5.28
N ALA A 143 11.45 -14.41 -6.00
CA ALA A 143 12.67 -13.66 -6.23
C ALA A 143 12.42 -12.35 -7.01
N SER A 144 11.59 -12.38 -8.07
CA SER A 144 11.21 -11.15 -8.79
C SER A 144 10.50 -10.14 -7.90
N TYR A 145 9.74 -10.62 -6.92
CA TYR A 145 9.04 -9.77 -5.97
C TYR A 145 10.00 -9.05 -5.02
N LEU A 146 11.10 -9.70 -4.62
CA LEU A 146 12.18 -9.03 -3.88
C LEU A 146 12.90 -7.96 -4.72
N VAL A 147 13.13 -8.22 -6.01
CA VAL A 147 13.74 -7.24 -6.92
C VAL A 147 12.88 -5.98 -7.02
N GLU A 148 11.56 -6.11 -7.24
CA GLU A 148 10.63 -4.97 -7.23
C GLU A 148 10.63 -4.26 -5.86
N SER A 149 10.68 -5.03 -4.77
CA SER A 149 10.74 -4.47 -3.41
C SER A 149 11.99 -3.61 -3.18
N ALA A 150 13.14 -4.03 -3.71
CA ALA A 150 14.38 -3.25 -3.65
C ALA A 150 14.26 -1.95 -4.44
N GLN A 151 13.60 -1.96 -5.60
CA GLN A 151 13.33 -0.75 -6.38
C GLN A 151 12.39 0.22 -5.62
N ILE A 152 11.35 -0.30 -4.99
CA ILE A 152 10.45 0.49 -4.13
C ILE A 152 11.23 1.12 -2.98
N LEU A 153 12.06 0.34 -2.27
CA LEU A 153 12.87 0.83 -1.17
C LEU A 153 13.85 1.93 -1.62
N ALA A 154 14.50 1.74 -2.78
CA ALA A 154 15.43 2.71 -3.34
C ALA A 154 14.72 4.01 -3.74
N ALA A 155 13.54 3.92 -4.35
CA ALA A 155 12.80 5.09 -4.82
C ALA A 155 12.10 5.85 -3.68
N LEU A 156 11.52 5.14 -2.72
CA LEU A 156 10.57 5.71 -1.74
C LEU A 156 11.09 5.73 -0.31
N GLY A 157 12.18 5.02 0.01
CA GLY A 157 12.69 4.89 1.38
C GLY A 157 13.12 6.21 2.03
N HIS A 158 13.34 7.28 1.25
CA HIS A 158 13.60 8.61 1.79
C HIS A 158 12.37 9.26 2.44
N ALA A 159 11.16 8.74 2.17
CA ALA A 159 9.92 9.31 2.69
C ALA A 159 9.75 9.09 4.20
N ASN A 160 10.28 7.99 4.76
CA ASN A 160 10.16 7.68 6.18
C ASN A 160 11.27 6.69 6.58
N GLY A 161 12.14 7.11 7.50
CA GLY A 161 13.29 6.32 7.96
C GLY A 161 12.89 5.04 8.69
N TYR A 162 11.83 5.08 9.49
CA TYR A 162 11.28 3.88 10.13
C TYR A 162 10.80 2.86 9.09
N LEU A 163 9.96 3.26 8.14
CA LEU A 163 9.44 2.37 7.08
C LEU A 163 10.54 1.85 6.17
N ARG A 164 11.58 2.66 5.90
CA ARG A 164 12.78 2.21 5.16
C ARG A 164 13.45 1.03 5.86
N GLN A 165 13.73 1.15 7.16
CA GLN A 165 14.34 0.06 7.92
C GLN A 165 13.42 -1.15 8.00
N ARG A 166 12.13 -0.91 8.29
CA ARG A 166 11.10 -1.94 8.40
C ARG A 166 10.94 -2.76 7.12
N LEU A 167 10.97 -2.13 5.95
CA LEU A 167 10.93 -2.83 4.66
C LEU A 167 12.23 -3.60 4.40
N SER A 168 13.39 -3.02 4.69
CA SER A 168 14.68 -3.70 4.59
C SER A 168 14.72 -5.00 5.41
N ASP A 169 14.30 -4.95 6.67
CA ASP A 169 14.26 -6.12 7.56
C ASP A 169 13.23 -7.17 7.07
N THR A 170 12.10 -6.70 6.56
CA THR A 170 11.05 -7.58 6.01
C THR A 170 11.54 -8.30 4.75
N MET A 171 12.30 -7.63 3.88
CA MET A 171 12.90 -8.25 2.70
C MET A 171 13.88 -9.37 3.07
N VAL A 172 14.76 -9.14 4.04
CA VAL A 172 15.70 -10.18 4.55
C VAL A 172 14.94 -11.39 5.07
N ARG A 173 13.89 -11.17 5.87
CA ARG A 173 13.04 -12.26 6.37
C ARG A 173 12.33 -13.00 5.24
N TYR A 174 11.79 -12.28 4.25
CA TYR A 174 11.08 -12.89 3.12
C TYR A 174 12.02 -13.75 2.26
N GLU A 175 13.24 -13.27 2.01
CA GLU A 175 14.27 -14.01 1.28
C GLU A 175 14.57 -15.35 1.97
N ALA A 176 14.89 -15.30 3.28
CA ALA A 176 15.19 -16.49 4.07
C ALA A 176 14.04 -17.53 4.09
N LEU A 177 12.79 -17.06 4.14
CA LEU A 177 11.62 -17.96 4.25
C LEU A 177 11.12 -18.49 2.91
N TYR A 178 11.17 -17.67 1.85
CA TYR A 178 10.41 -17.93 0.63
C TYR A 178 11.27 -18.06 -0.63
N VAL A 179 12.52 -17.58 -0.60
CA VAL A 179 13.46 -17.66 -1.72
C VAL A 179 14.58 -18.65 -1.44
N ASP A 180 15.21 -18.53 -0.28
CA ASP A 180 16.32 -19.41 0.16
C ASP A 180 15.82 -20.63 0.94
N GLY A 181 14.61 -20.55 1.51
CA GLY A 181 13.99 -21.60 2.32
C GLY A 181 13.96 -22.97 1.65
N PHE A 182 14.20 -24.01 2.47
CA PHE A 182 14.47 -25.41 2.12
C PHE A 182 13.63 -25.95 0.96
N GLU A 183 14.33 -26.51 -0.04
CA GLU A 183 13.80 -27.58 -0.88
C GLU A 183 13.47 -28.78 0.02
N GLY A 184 12.25 -28.80 0.56
CA GLY A 184 11.66 -29.95 1.23
C GLY A 184 10.60 -30.58 0.34
#